data_AF-A0A948Q0S8-F1
#
_entry.id   AF-A0A948Q0S8-F1
#
_cell.length_a   1.000
_cell.length_b   1.000
_cell.length_c   1.000
_cell.angle_alpha   90.00
_cell.angle_beta   90.00
_cell.angle_gamma   90.00
#
_symmetry.space_group_name_H-M   'P 1'
#
loop_
_entity.id
_entity.type
_entity.pdbx_description
1 polymer ?
#
loop_
_entity_poly.entity_id
_entity_poly.type
_entity_poly.pdbx_seq_one_letter_code
_entity_poly.pdbx_strand_id
1 'polypeptide(L)'
;MSEHDDLTASDQIIGTISNRNNPEQGVAIRYLRRESAFVTSGIKTYLGMKEILVPVHLVAVDLQLVGAILSAILEKISHSHEMDLPFHYVSRFEVLGKEYSLTEYGEFMKLEAD
;
A
#
# COMPACT_ATOMS: atom_id res chain seq x y z
N MET A 1 0.70 30.63 -12.23
CA MET A 1 1.84 29.94 -11.59
C MET A 1 1.57 28.46 -11.74
N SER A 2 2.45 27.80 -12.47
CA SER A 2 2.56 26.36 -12.68
C SER A 2 2.62 25.61 -11.33
N GLU A 3 2.42 24.31 -11.17
CA GLU A 3 2.59 23.15 -12.05
C GLU A 3 2.13 21.92 -11.21
N HIS A 4 1.72 20.83 -11.87
CA HIS A 4 1.53 19.46 -11.31
C HIS A 4 0.14 19.10 -10.75
N ASP A 5 -0.83 18.95 -11.65
CA ASP A 5 -2.05 18.17 -11.39
C ASP A 5 -2.10 16.95 -12.35
N ASP A 6 -0.94 16.30 -12.53
CA ASP A 6 -0.71 15.24 -13.52
C ASP A 6 -0.53 13.87 -12.87
N LEU A 7 -1.42 13.50 -11.93
CA LEU A 7 -1.51 12.12 -11.41
C LEU A 7 -2.96 11.81 -11.04
N THR A 8 -3.89 11.88 -11.99
CA THR A 8 -5.28 11.50 -11.71
C THR A 8 -5.41 9.98 -11.61
N ALA A 9 -5.01 9.43 -10.46
CA ALA A 9 -5.85 8.43 -9.82
C ALA A 9 -7.27 8.99 -9.82
N SER A 10 -8.28 8.18 -10.13
CA SER A 10 -9.62 8.64 -9.79
C SER A 10 -9.60 8.93 -8.29
N ASP A 11 -10.04 10.12 -7.88
CA ASP A 11 -10.15 10.54 -6.47
C ASP A 11 -11.14 9.66 -5.66
N GLN A 12 -11.58 8.57 -6.27
CA GLN A 12 -12.38 7.54 -5.68
C GLN A 12 -11.52 6.72 -4.72
N ILE A 13 -11.67 7.07 -3.44
CA ILE A 13 -11.32 6.20 -2.32
C ILE A 13 -12.25 4.99 -2.38
N ILE A 14 -11.68 3.81 -2.57
CA ILE A 14 -12.43 2.54 -2.62
C ILE A 14 -12.47 1.83 -1.26
N GLY A 15 -11.64 2.29 -0.32
CA GLY A 15 -11.59 1.77 1.05
C GLY A 15 -10.55 2.52 1.88
N THR A 16 -10.57 2.26 3.19
CA THR A 16 -9.61 2.84 4.14
C THR A 16 -9.19 1.76 5.12
N ILE A 17 -7.89 1.68 5.41
CA ILE A 17 -7.33 0.87 6.48
C ILE A 17 -6.94 1.83 7.60
N SER A 18 -7.60 1.72 8.75
CA SER A 18 -7.31 2.55 9.92
C SER A 18 -6.40 1.82 10.88
N ASN A 19 -5.39 2.51 11.40
CA ASN A 19 -4.62 2.02 12.53
C ASN A 19 -5.53 1.96 13.78
N ARG A 20 -5.59 0.80 14.44
CA ARG A 20 -6.40 0.60 15.66
C ARG A 20 -5.92 1.46 16.83
N ASN A 21 -4.60 1.65 16.96
CA ASN A 21 -3.99 2.41 18.06
C ASN A 21 -4.08 3.92 17.82
N ASN A 22 -4.07 4.35 16.56
CA ASN A 22 -4.23 5.74 16.16
C ASN A 22 -5.19 5.88 14.96
N PRO A 23 -6.51 5.97 15.20
CA PRO A 23 -7.51 6.01 14.12
C PRO A 23 -7.40 7.21 13.17
N GLU A 24 -6.71 8.28 13.58
CA GLU A 24 -6.44 9.45 12.72
C GLU A 24 -5.39 9.14 11.62
N GLN A 25 -4.58 8.10 11.81
CA GLN A 25 -3.66 7.56 10.81
C GLN A 25 -4.40 6.56 9.90
N GLY A 26 -5.36 7.08 9.14
CA GLY A 26 -6.10 6.31 8.13
C GLY A 26 -5.36 6.26 6.79
N VAL A 27 -5.07 5.07 6.28
CA VAL A 27 -4.50 4.88 4.94
C VAL A 27 -5.64 4.60 3.96
N ALA A 28 -5.86 5.52 3.02
CA ALA A 28 -6.85 5.35 1.98
C ALA A 28 -6.33 4.43 0.86
N ILE A 29 -7.22 3.67 0.24
CA ILE A 29 -6.96 2.90 -0.98
C ILE A 29 -7.63 3.61 -2.15
N ARG A 30 -6.85 4.00 -3.15
CA ARG A 30 -7.31 4.77 -4.32
C ARG A 30 -7.09 3.98 -5.60
N TYR A 31 -7.97 4.14 -6.57
CA TYR A 31 -7.79 3.53 -7.88
C TYR A 31 -7.00 4.44 -8.83
N LEU A 32 -5.83 3.97 -9.27
CA LEU A 32 -4.97 4.64 -10.23
C LEU A 32 -5.22 4.10 -11.64
N ARG A 33 -6.04 4.84 -12.41
CA ARG A 33 -6.45 4.45 -13.77
C ARG A 33 -5.27 4.22 -14.71
N ARG A 34 -4.27 5.12 -14.68
CA ARG A 34 -3.09 5.05 -15.58
C ARG A 34 -2.31 3.74 -15.42
N GLU A 35 -2.18 3.26 -14.19
CA GLU A 35 -1.43 2.05 -13.86
C GLU A 35 -2.31 0.79 -13.84
N SER A 36 -3.63 0.93 -14.03
CA SER A 36 -4.59 -0.16 -13.78
C SER A 36 -4.32 -0.86 -12.44
N ALA A 37 -4.18 -0.06 -11.38
CA ALA A 37 -3.76 -0.51 -10.06
C ALA A 37 -4.49 0.25 -8.95
N PHE A 38 -4.50 -0.32 -7.75
CA PHE A 38 -4.87 0.35 -6.52
C PHE A 38 -3.61 0.82 -5.80
N VAL A 39 -3.65 1.98 -5.17
CA VAL A 39 -2.53 2.54 -4.42
C VAL A 39 -2.97 2.88 -3.01
N THR A 40 -2.09 2.63 -2.04
CA THR A 40 -2.26 3.22 -0.71
C THR A 40 -1.99 4.72 -0.77
N SER A 41 -2.61 5.46 0.14
CA SER A 41 -2.42 6.90 0.30
C SER A 41 -2.47 7.23 1.78
N GLY A 42 -1.31 7.56 2.36
CA GLY A 42 -1.16 7.93 3.76
C GLY A 42 0.10 7.33 4.39
N ILE A 43 0.66 6.25 3.84
CA ILE A 43 1.88 5.64 4.36
C ILE A 43 3.03 6.65 4.34
N LYS A 44 3.21 7.36 3.22
CA LYS A 44 4.28 8.35 3.08
C LYS A 44 4.10 9.51 4.05
N THR A 45 2.86 9.97 4.21
CA THR A 45 2.52 11.10 5.08
C THR A 45 2.69 10.78 6.55
N TYR A 46 2.21 9.63 7.01
CA TYR A 46 2.20 9.29 8.44
C TYR A 46 3.43 8.54 8.91
N LEU A 47 4.09 7.79 8.01
CA LEU A 47 5.12 6.82 8.37
C LEU A 47 6.42 7.01 7.56
N GLY A 48 6.48 7.95 6.61
CA GLY A 48 7.67 8.27 5.83
C GLY A 48 8.09 7.22 4.79
N MET A 49 7.29 6.17 4.59
CA MET A 49 7.60 5.06 3.66
C MET A 49 6.87 5.22 2.31
N LYS A 50 7.36 4.58 1.25
CA LYS A 50 6.70 4.59 -0.08
C LYS A 50 5.28 4.02 0.00
N GLU A 51 4.37 4.50 -0.85
CA GLU A 51 3.04 3.91 -0.97
C GLU A 51 3.13 2.54 -1.68
N ILE A 52 2.15 1.66 -1.44
CA ILE A 52 2.07 0.33 -2.02
C ILE A 52 1.13 0.37 -3.22
N LEU A 53 1.60 -0.11 -4.37
CA LEU A 53 0.82 -0.27 -5.59
C LEU A 53 0.44 -1.74 -5.77
N VAL A 54 -0.86 -2.01 -5.89
CA VAL A 54 -1.41 -3.34 -6.11
C VAL A 54 -2.12 -3.40 -7.46
N PRO A 55 -1.59 -4.16 -8.43
CA PRO A 55 -2.25 -4.34 -9.72
C PRO A 55 -3.70 -4.87 -9.59
N VAL A 56 -4.62 -4.36 -10.41
CA VAL A 56 -6.04 -4.74 -10.36
C VAL A 56 -6.25 -6.25 -10.50
N HIS A 57 -5.43 -6.93 -11.30
CA HIS A 57 -5.56 -8.37 -11.51
C HIS A 57 -5.34 -9.18 -10.22
N LEU A 58 -4.47 -8.73 -9.30
CA LEU A 58 -4.29 -9.40 -8.00
C LEU A 58 -5.51 -9.24 -7.10
N VAL A 59 -6.12 -8.05 -7.12
CA VAL A 59 -7.35 -7.75 -6.36
C VAL A 59 -8.54 -8.53 -6.91
N ALA A 60 -8.63 -8.67 -8.23
CA ALA A 60 -9.70 -9.42 -8.89
C ALA A 60 -9.63 -10.92 -8.59
N VAL A 61 -8.42 -11.45 -8.35
CA VAL A 61 -8.23 -12.86 -7.96
C VAL A 61 -8.67 -13.08 -6.52
N ASP A 62 -8.23 -12.24 -5.58
CA ASP A 62 -8.57 -12.39 -4.18
C ASP A 62 -8.45 -11.07 -3.39
N LEU A 63 -9.56 -10.33 -3.31
CA LEU A 63 -9.65 -9.08 -2.57
C LEU A 63 -9.36 -9.25 -1.07
N GLN A 64 -9.80 -10.36 -0.47
CA GLN A 64 -9.62 -10.60 0.96
C GLN A 64 -8.15 -10.82 1.30
N LEU A 65 -7.47 -11.64 0.49
CA LEU A 65 -6.04 -11.90 0.62
C LEU A 65 -5.22 -10.62 0.44
N VAL A 66 -5.50 -9.82 -0.59
CA VAL A 66 -4.81 -8.53 -0.77
C VAL A 66 -5.05 -7.61 0.43
N GLY A 67 -6.29 -7.54 0.94
CA GLY A 67 -6.60 -6.74 2.12
C GLY A 67 -5.82 -7.19 3.36
N ALA A 68 -5.67 -8.50 3.55
CA ALA A 68 -4.86 -9.07 4.64
C ALA A 68 -3.37 -8.77 4.48
N ILE A 69 -2.83 -8.88 3.26
CA ILE A 69 -1.43 -8.52 2.94
C ILE A 69 -1.18 -7.05 3.30
N LEU A 70 -2.01 -6.14 2.79
CA LEU A 70 -1.87 -4.70 3.06
C LEU A 70 -1.98 -4.39 4.55
N SER A 71 -2.94 -5.00 5.25
CA SER A 71 -3.12 -4.80 6.69
C SER A 71 -1.90 -5.26 7.48
N ALA A 72 -1.35 -6.44 7.16
CA ALA A 72 -0.16 -6.96 7.83
C ALA A 72 1.10 -6.13 7.56
N ILE A 73 1.25 -5.59 6.35
CA ILE A 73 2.36 -4.69 6.02
C ILE A 73 2.23 -3.39 6.83
N LEU A 74 1.03 -2.78 6.82
CA LEU A 74 0.76 -1.54 7.55
C LEU A 74 0.96 -1.69 9.05
N GLU A 75 0.53 -2.82 9.63
CA GLU A 75 0.74 -3.14 11.04
C GLU A 75 2.24 -3.19 11.39
N LYS A 76 3.06 -3.83 10.56
CA LYS A 76 4.51 -3.87 10.77
C LYS A 76 5.16 -2.50 10.64
N ILE A 77 4.76 -1.69 9.66
CA ILE A 77 5.27 -0.31 9.52
C ILE A 77 4.91 0.51 10.76
N SER A 78 3.64 0.46 11.17
CA SER A 78 3.16 1.19 12.36
C SER A 78 3.91 0.79 13.61
N HIS A 79 4.06 -0.52 13.84
CA HIS A 79 4.76 -1.04 15.01
C HIS A 79 6.24 -0.61 15.04
N SER A 80 6.94 -0.68 13.91
CA SER A 80 8.31 -0.17 13.81
C SER A 80 8.38 1.34 14.08
N HIS A 81 7.44 2.12 13.54
CA HIS A 81 7.38 3.56 13.76
C HIS A 81 7.10 3.92 15.23
N GLU A 82 6.18 3.21 15.90
CA GLU A 82 5.88 3.40 17.32
C GLU A 82 7.08 3.09 18.23
N MET A 83 7.94 2.16 17.81
CA MET A 83 9.14 1.77 18.55
C MET A 83 10.41 2.55 18.17
N ASP A 84 10.31 3.52 17.26
CA ASP A 84 11.45 4.24 16.67
C ASP A 84 12.52 3.28 16.09
N LEU A 85 12.05 2.20 15.46
CA LEU A 85 12.90 1.19 14.82
C LEU A 85 12.93 1.39 13.30
N PRO A 86 14.08 1.11 12.66
CA PRO A 86 14.15 1.13 11.20
C PRO A 86 13.23 0.05 10.61
N PHE A 87 12.47 0.43 9.58
CA PHE A 87 11.64 -0.49 8.81
C PHE A 87 12.13 -0.55 7.36
N HIS A 88 12.17 -1.78 6.82
CA HIS A 88 12.41 -2.04 5.41
C HIS A 88 11.34 -2.98 4.88
N TYR A 89 10.87 -2.72 3.67
CA TYR A 89 9.98 -3.64 2.98
C TYR A 89 10.69 -4.98 2.79
N VAL A 90 9.99 -6.05 3.16
CA VAL A 90 10.46 -7.40 2.87
C VAL A 90 10.30 -7.65 1.37
N SER A 91 11.37 -8.06 0.71
CA SER A 91 11.38 -8.25 -0.75
C SER A 91 10.52 -9.42 -1.20
N ARG A 92 10.47 -10.51 -0.41
CA ARG A 92 9.67 -11.72 -0.68
C ARG A 92 9.08 -12.29 0.59
N PHE A 93 7.83 -12.71 0.52
CA PHE A 93 7.11 -13.29 1.65
C PHE A 93 6.01 -14.24 1.16
N GLU A 94 5.63 -15.18 2.02
CA GLU A 94 4.55 -16.12 1.73
C GLU A 94 3.28 -15.73 2.48
N VAL A 95 2.14 -15.76 1.80
CA VAL A 95 0.81 -15.60 2.42
C VAL A 95 -0.12 -16.68 1.88
N LEU A 96 -0.68 -17.48 2.79
CA LEU A 96 -1.56 -18.61 2.49
C LEU A 96 -0.97 -19.59 1.43
N GLY A 97 0.33 -19.87 1.51
CA GLY A 97 1.00 -20.79 0.58
C GLY A 97 1.27 -20.22 -0.82
N LYS A 98 1.14 -18.90 -1.01
CA LYS A 98 1.53 -18.20 -2.24
C LYS A 98 2.66 -17.23 -1.96
N GLU A 99 3.65 -17.21 -2.83
CA GLU A 99 4.77 -16.27 -2.76
C GLU A 99 4.38 -14.93 -3.38
N TYR A 100 4.74 -13.87 -2.66
CA TYR A 100 4.56 -12.49 -3.07
C TYR A 100 5.86 -11.73 -2.91
N SER A 101 6.02 -10.71 -3.73
CA SER A 101 7.16 -9.80 -3.65
C SER A 101 6.73 -8.33 -3.65
N LEU A 102 7.54 -7.49 -3.03
CA LEU A 102 7.43 -6.04 -3.09
C LEU A 102 8.67 -5.50 -3.82
N THR A 103 8.46 -4.95 -5.01
CA THR A 103 9.53 -4.44 -5.87
C THR A 103 9.43 -2.92 -6.00
N GLU A 104 10.57 -2.24 -6.16
CA GLU A 104 10.55 -0.80 -6.40
C GLU A 104 9.93 -0.49 -7.77
N TYR A 105 8.96 0.43 -7.80
CA TYR A 105 8.30 0.88 -9.02
C TYR A 105 8.06 2.39 -8.95
N GLY A 106 9.06 3.17 -9.40
CA GLY A 106 9.03 4.63 -9.30
C GLY A 106 8.89 5.09 -7.84
N GLU A 107 7.82 5.83 -7.56
CA GLU A 107 7.49 6.31 -6.21
C GLU A 107 6.78 5.27 -5.33
N PHE A 108 6.50 4.09 -5.86
CA PHE A 108 5.72 3.04 -5.20
C PHE A 108 6.57 1.79 -4.90
N MET A 109 6.08 0.98 -3.96
CA MET A 109 6.42 -0.43 -3.85
C MET A 109 5.31 -1.25 -4.50
N LYS A 110 5.61 -1.98 -5.56
CA LYS A 110 4.63 -2.77 -6.30
C LYS A 110 4.52 -4.18 -5.73
N LEU A 111 3.29 -4.61 -5.46
CA LEU A 111 2.99 -6.00 -5.09
C LEU A 111 2.95 -6.88 -6.35
N GLU A 112 3.70 -7.97 -6.32
CA GLU A 112 3.74 -8.97 -7.38
C GLU A 112 3.49 -10.36 -6.77
N ALA A 113 2.82 -11.23 -7.53
CA ALA A 113 2.69 -12.65 -7.20
C ALA A 113 3.68 -13.42 -8.07
N ASP A 114 4.45 -14.31 -7.45
CA ASP A 114 5.43 -15.17 -8.14
C ASP A 114 4.77 -16.45 -8.71
#